data_AF-A0A2X3GH13-F1
#
_entry.id   AF-A0A2X3GH13-F1
#
_cell.length_a   1.000
_cell.length_b   1.000
_cell.length_c   1.000
_cell.angle_alpha   90.00
_cell.angle_beta   90.00
_cell.angle_gamma   90.00
#
_symmetry.space_group_name_H-M   'P 1'
#
loop_
_entity.id
_entity.type
_entity.pdbx_description
1 polymer ?
#
loop_
_entity_poly.entity_id
_entity_poly.type
_entity_poly.pdbx_seq_one_letter_code
_entity_poly.pdbx_strand_id
1 'polypeptide(L)' 'MILEAIRYVDEVIPEKTWEQKINDVKTHDVDIFVMGDDWRGEFDFLKDYCEVIYLPRTTGISTTQIKDDLS' A
#
# COMPACT_ATOMS: atom_id res chain seq x y z
N MET A 1 -12.53 9.74 -10.84
CA MET A 1 -11.54 8.80 -10.28
C MET A 1 -10.22 9.07 -10.97
N ILE A 2 -9.18 9.47 -10.23
CA ILE A 2 -7.85 9.81 -10.80
C ILE A 2 -6.90 8.60 -10.77
N LEU A 3 -7.14 7.66 -9.85
CA LEU A 3 -6.29 6.47 -9.64
C LEU A 3 -6.31 5.48 -10.80
N GLU A 4 -7.47 5.26 -11.44
CA GLU A 4 -7.59 4.37 -12.61
C GLU A 4 -6.88 4.90 -13.86
N ALA A 5 -6.52 6.19 -13.89
CA ALA A 5 -5.80 6.78 -15.02
C ALA A 5 -4.28 6.57 -14.93
N ILE A 6 -3.79 5.91 -13.87
CA ILE A 6 -2.37 5.61 -13.68
C ILE A 6 -2.03 4.35 -14.46
N ARG A 7 -1.03 4.44 -15.34
CA ARG A 7 -0.58 3.34 -16.22
C ARG A 7 -0.22 2.02 -15.53
N TYR A 8 -0.03 2.03 -14.22
CA TYR A 8 0.43 0.90 -13.43
C TYR A 8 -0.69 0.27 -12.58
N VAL A 9 -1.93 0.75 -12.74
CA VAL A 9 -3.08 0.26 -11.96
C VAL A 9 -4.01 -0.47 -12.91
N ASP A 10 -4.02 -1.80 -12.80
CA ASP A 10 -4.89 -2.67 -13.61
C ASP A 10 -6.30 -2.78 -13.01
N GLU A 11 -6.41 -2.82 -11.69
CA GLU A 11 -7.67 -3.01 -10.98
C GLU A 11 -7.72 -2.16 -9.70
N VAL A 12 -8.91 -1.64 -9.37
CA VAL A 12 -9.17 -0.89 -8.14
C VAL A 12 -10.36 -1.51 -7.42
N ILE A 13 -10.12 -2.00 -6.19
CA ILE A 13 -11.15 -2.54 -5.31
C ILE A 13 -11.43 -1.59 -4.13
N PRO A 14 -12.68 -1.54 -3.63
CA PRO A 14 -13.02 -0.68 -2.50
C PRO A 14 -12.53 -1.29 -1.17
N GLU A 15 -11.69 -0.54 -0.45
CA GLU A 15 -11.29 -0.85 0.92
C GLU A 15 -12.27 -0.24 1.93
N LYS A 16 -12.88 -1.08 2.78
CA LYS A 16 -13.88 -0.68 3.78
C LYS A 16 -13.47 -1.01 5.21
N THR A 17 -12.74 -2.11 5.41
CA THR A 17 -12.27 -2.53 6.73
C THR A 17 -10.86 -3.12 6.68
N TRP A 18 -10.23 -3.38 7.82
CA TRP A 18 -8.91 -4.01 7.87
C TRP A 18 -8.99 -5.52 7.67
N GLU A 19 -10.05 -6.14 8.19
CA GLU A 19 -10.26 -7.59 8.15
C GLU A 19 -10.49 -8.10 6.73
N GLN A 20 -10.97 -7.25 5.81
CA GLN A 20 -11.18 -7.66 4.42
C GLN A 20 -9.86 -8.02 3.72
N LYS A 21 -8.72 -7.48 4.16
CA LYS A 21 -7.42 -7.69 3.49
C LYS A 21 -7.07 -9.16 3.32
N ILE A 22 -7.38 -9.99 4.32
CA ILE A 22 -7.13 -11.44 4.26
C ILE A 22 -8.00 -12.07 3.16
N ASN A 23 -9.26 -11.67 3.09
CA ASN A 23 -10.18 -12.17 2.08
C ASN A 23 -9.82 -11.67 0.68
N ASP A 24 -9.40 -10.41 0.57
CA ASP A 24 -8.98 -9.80 -0.69
C ASP A 24 -7.74 -10.52 -1.25
N VAL A 25 -6.73 -10.76 -0.40
CA VAL A 25 -5.53 -11.53 -0.78
C VAL A 25 -5.90 -12.92 -1.30
N LYS A 26 -6.83 -13.63 -0.64
CA LYS A 26 -7.27 -14.96 -1.08
C LYS A 26 -8.15 -14.94 -2.33
N THR A 27 -9.01 -13.93 -2.46
CA THR A 27 -10.01 -13.85 -3.54
C THR A 27 -9.36 -13.44 -4.86
N HIS A 28 -8.38 -12.54 -4.77
CA HIS A 28 -7.62 -12.04 -5.93
C HIS A 28 -6.31 -12.79 -6.16
N ASP A 29 -6.06 -13.86 -5.39
CA ASP A 29 -4.84 -14.69 -5.47
C ASP A 29 -3.57 -13.83 -5.47
N VAL A 30 -3.49 -12.92 -4.50
CA VAL A 30 -2.42 -11.93 -4.41
C VAL A 30 -1.14 -12.60 -3.96
N ASP A 31 -0.13 -12.64 -4.83
CA ASP A 31 1.19 -13.17 -4.50
C ASP A 31 1.99 -12.24 -3.58
N ILE A 32 1.89 -10.91 -3.80
CA ILE A 32 2.73 -9.90 -3.15
C ILE A 32 1.89 -8.73 -2.65
N PHE A 33 1.95 -8.47 -1.34
CA PHE A 33 1.37 -7.30 -0.69
C PHE A 33 2.45 -6.26 -0.40
N VAL A 34 2.31 -5.06 -0.97
CA VAL A 34 3.31 -3.99 -0.86
C VAL A 34 2.75 -2.80 -0.09
N MET A 35 3.49 -2.32 0.90
CA MET A 35 3.18 -1.09 1.65
C MET A 35 4.44 -0.26 1.91
N GLY A 36 4.26 1.02 2.25
CA GLY A 36 5.38 1.86 2.69
C GLY A 36 5.95 1.41 4.04
N ASP A 37 7.23 1.69 4.31
CA ASP A 37 7.88 1.28 5.56
C ASP A 37 7.26 1.88 6.83
N ASP A 38 6.48 2.96 6.71
CA ASP A 38 5.72 3.55 7.82
C ASP A 38 4.79 2.53 8.50
N TRP A 39 4.40 1.47 7.79
CA TRP A 39 3.48 0.41 8.25
C TRP A 39 4.19 -0.91 8.55
N ARG A 40 5.52 -0.89 8.68
CA ARG A 40 6.32 -2.09 8.90
C ARG A 40 5.88 -2.81 10.17
N GLY A 41 5.45 -4.06 10.03
CA GLY A 41 4.99 -4.91 11.13
C GLY A 41 3.47 -4.92 11.35
N GLU A 42 2.74 -3.89 10.88
CA GLU A 42 1.27 -3.81 11.06
C GLU A 42 0.53 -4.84 10.21
N PHE A 43 1.09 -5.22 9.07
CA PHE A 43 0.47 -6.16 8.11
C PHE A 43 1.16 -7.52 8.09
N ASP A 44 1.97 -7.84 9.10
CA ASP A 44 2.70 -9.10 9.18
C ASP A 44 1.75 -10.32 9.26
N PHE A 45 0.51 -10.13 9.71
CA PHE A 45 -0.52 -11.17 9.69
C PHE A 45 -0.92 -11.63 8.28
N LEU A 46 -0.55 -10.88 7.23
CA LEU A 46 -0.78 -11.28 5.83
C LEU A 46 0.35 -12.18 5.28
N LYS A 47 1.48 -12.30 5.99
CA LYS A 47 2.64 -13.13 5.56
C LYS A 47 2.30 -14.62 5.44
N ASP A 48 1.29 -15.08 6.17
CA ASP A 48 0.82 -16.47 6.08
C ASP A 48 0.04 -16.74 4.78
N TYR A 49 -0.36 -15.68 4.05
CA TYR A 49 -1.16 -15.76 2.84
C TYR A 49 -0.43 -15.27 1.59
N CYS A 50 0.49 -14.32 1.72
CA CYS A 50 1.21 -13.68 0.60
C CYS A 50 2.56 -13.09 1.04
N GLU A 51 3.41 -12.69 0.09
CA GLU A 51 4.68 -12.02 0.39
C GLU A 51 4.44 -10.55 0.79
N VAL A 52 4.72 -10.20 2.05
CA VAL A 52 4.58 -8.81 2.53
C VAL A 52 5.90 -8.06 2.38
N ILE A 53 5.93 -7.09 1.46
CA ILE A 53 7.09 -6.25 1.18
C ILE A 53 6.83 -4.82 1.66
N TYR A 54 7.76 -4.30 2.46
CA TYR A 54 7.76 -2.90 2.89
C TYR A 54 8.77 -2.11 2.07
N LEU A 55 8.29 -1.21 1.22
CA LEU A 55 9.15 -0.34 0.43
C LEU A 55 9.64 0.82 1.30
N PRO A 56 10.96 1.05 1.37
CA PRO A 56 11.50 2.22 2.06
C PRO A 56 10.96 3.47 1.38
N ARG A 57 10.52 4.47 2.15
CA ARG A 57 10.18 5.76 1.55
C ARG A 57 11.40 6.33 0.85
N THR A 58 11.20 6.93 -0.33
CA THR A 58 12.24 7.73 -0.98
C THR A 58 12.70 8.82 -0.02
N THR A 59 13.93 8.72 0.45
CA THR A 59 14.52 9.71 1.36
C THR A 59 14.72 11.01 0.57
N GLY A 60 13.93 12.04 0.86
CA GLY A 60 14.10 13.38 0.26
C GLY A 60 12.88 14.00 -0.43
N ILE A 61 11.71 13.36 -0.43
CA ILE A 61 10.45 14.06 -0.76
C ILE A 61 9.43 13.76 0.34
N SER A 62 9.53 14.56 1.40
CA SER A 62 8.56 14.60 2.47
C SER A 62 7.51 15.66 2.15
N THR A 63 6.22 15.36 2.34
CA THR A 63 5.14 16.35 2.31
C THR A 63 5.35 17.46 3.36
N THR A 64 6.20 17.23 4.36
CA THR A 64 6.66 18.27 5.31
C THR A 64 7.61 19.27 4.62
N GLN A 65 8.50 18.82 3.72
CA GLN A 65 9.41 19.70 2.99
C GLN A 65 8.67 20.66 2.05
N ILE A 66 7.62 20.19 1.37
CA ILE A 66 6.79 21.04 0.49
C ILE A 66 6.01 22.10 1.30
N LYS A 67 5.65 21.80 2.56
CA LYS A 67 4.98 22.77 3.45
C LYS A 67 5.93 23.85 3.97
N ASP A 68 7.21 23.52 4.21
CA ASP A 68 8.22 24.50 4.64
C ASP A 68 8.67 25.43 3.49
N ASP A 69 8.80 24.92 2.26
CA ASP A 69 9.19 25.73 1.08
C ASP A 69 8.13 26.76 0.64
N LEU A 70 6.89 26.66 1.14
CA LEU A 70 5.82 27.64 0.89
C LEU A 70 5.67 28.68 2.01
N SER A 71 6.56 28.69 3.01
CA SER A 71 6.56 29.69 4.10
C SER A 71 7.46 30.89 3.85
#